data_AF-A0A967YFN3-F1
#
_entry.id   AF-A0A967YFN3-F1
#
_cell.length_a   1.000
_cell.length_b   1.000
_cell.length_c   1.000
_cell.angle_alpha   90.00
_cell.angle_beta   90.00
_cell.angle_gamma   90.00
#
_symmetry.space_group_name_H-M   'P 1'
#
loop_
_entity.id
_entity.type
_entity.pdbx_description
1 polymer ?
#
loop_
_entity_poly.entity_id
_entity_poly.type
_entity_poly.pdbx_seq_one_letter_code
_entity_poly.pdbx_strand_id
1 'polypeptide(L)' 'MLLAVVAAWLTVQQALAGSTYRDDPRNARALPDPDDRRRGPIVTADGVVVAEDVDRTRVYPEGETYFHAVG' A
#
# COMPACT_ATOMS: atom_id res chain seq x y z
N MET A 1 -11.89 21.93 32.95
CA MET A 1 -10.72 21.06 33.19
C MET A 1 -10.86 19.70 32.52
N LEU A 2 -11.96 18.97 32.74
CA LEU A 2 -12.22 17.66 32.08
C LEU A 2 -12.07 17.70 30.55
N LEU A 3 -12.67 18.71 29.90
CA LEU A 3 -12.58 18.87 28.44
C LEU A 3 -11.15 19.01 27.92
N ALA A 4 -10.28 19.72 28.66
CA ALA A 4 -8.88 19.91 28.26
C ALA A 4 -8.09 18.60 28.40
N VAL A 5 -8.36 17.82 29.44
CA VAL A 5 -7.74 16.50 29.64
C VAL A 5 -8.18 15.53 28.56
N VAL A 6 -9.47 15.52 28.22
CA VAL A 6 -10.01 14.68 27.14
C VAL A 6 -9.43 15.09 25.78
N ALA A 7 -9.32 16.39 25.50
CA ALA A 7 -8.73 16.88 24.27
C ALA A 7 -7.25 16.49 24.15
N ALA A 8 -6.46 16.66 25.21
CA ALA A 8 -5.06 16.25 25.23
C ALA A 8 -4.89 14.74 25.04
N TRP A 9 -5.70 13.93 25.73
CA TRP A 9 -5.70 12.48 25.58
C TRP A 9 -6.04 12.05 24.15
N LEU A 10 -7.07 12.65 23.56
CA LEU A 10 -7.48 12.36 22.19
C LEU A 10 -6.36 12.67 21.20
N THR A 11 -5.70 13.83 21.35
CA THR A 11 -4.57 14.22 20.51
C THR A 11 -3.42 13.22 20.60
N VAL A 12 -3.09 12.73 21.80
CA VAL A 12 -2.04 11.71 21.98
C VAL A 12 -2.42 10.39 21.29
N GLN A 13 -3.67 9.95 21.42
CA GLN A 13 -4.16 8.75 20.75
C GLN A 13 -4.10 8.88 19.22
N GLN A 14 -4.50 10.02 18.67
CA GLN A 14 -4.44 10.28 17.23
C GLN A 14 -2.99 10.34 16.72
N ALA A 15 -2.08 10.96 17.50
CA ALA A 15 -0.69 11.14 17.10
C ALA A 15 0.15 9.85 17.20
N LEU A 16 -0.11 9.00 18.19
CA LEU A 16 0.76 7.85 18.49
C LEU A 16 0.14 6.49 18.16
N ALA A 17 -1.17 6.33 18.34
CA ALA A 17 -1.84 5.04 18.21
C ALA A 17 -2.55 4.84 16.86
N GLY A 18 -2.55 5.87 16.00
CA GLY A 18 -3.22 5.84 14.69
C GLY A 18 -2.78 4.66 13.81
N SER A 19 -1.47 4.38 13.74
CA SER A 19 -0.94 3.22 13.01
C SER A 19 -1.35 1.90 13.65
N THR A 20 -1.28 1.79 14.98
CA THR A 20 -1.69 0.57 15.71
C THR A 20 -3.14 0.19 15.45
N TYR A 21 -4.07 1.16 15.42
CA TYR A 21 -5.48 0.87 15.08
C TYR A 21 -5.67 0.57 13.59
N ARG A 22 -4.86 1.17 12.71
CA ARG A 22 -4.90 0.91 11.27
C ARG A 22 -4.43 -0.50 10.95
N ASP A 23 -3.37 -0.95 11.62
CA ASP A 23 -2.65 -2.19 11.29
C ASP A 23 -3.10 -3.39 12.17
N ASP A 24 -4.08 -3.19 13.07
CA ASP A 24 -4.64 -4.26 13.90
C ASP A 24 -5.25 -5.36 13.01
N PRO A 25 -4.84 -6.64 13.16
CA PRO A 25 -5.37 -7.75 12.38
C PRO A 25 -6.87 -7.99 12.57
N ARG A 26 -7.48 -7.42 13.61
CA ARG A 26 -8.93 -7.45 13.86
C ARG A 26 -9.68 -6.31 13.18
N ASN A 27 -8.98 -5.31 12.65
CA ASN A 27 -9.60 -4.21 11.92
C ASN A 27 -10.04 -4.71 10.54
N ALA A 28 -11.32 -5.05 10.41
CA ALA A 28 -11.90 -5.52 9.14
C ALA A 28 -11.89 -4.47 8.02
N ARG A 29 -11.57 -3.21 8.32
CA ARG A 29 -11.38 -2.12 7.35
C ARG A 29 -9.90 -1.81 7.10
N ALA A 30 -8.98 -2.45 7.82
CA ALA A 30 -7.57 -2.34 7.51
C ALA A 30 -7.39 -2.84 6.07
N LEU A 31 -6.91 -1.95 5.20
CA LEU A 31 -6.48 -2.37 3.89
C LEU A 31 -5.31 -3.34 4.11
N PRO A 32 -5.30 -4.50 3.42
CA PRO A 32 -4.12 -5.34 3.38
C PRO A 32 -2.92 -4.46 3.04
N ASP A 33 -1.79 -4.67 3.72
CA ASP A 33 -0.57 -3.95 3.41
C ASP A 33 -0.28 -4.10 1.91
N PRO A 34 -0.30 -3.00 1.13
CA PRO A 34 -0.06 -3.06 -0.31
C PRO A 34 1.33 -3.60 -0.66
N ASP A 35 2.29 -3.53 0.27
CA ASP A 35 3.64 -4.08 0.10
C ASP A 35 3.75 -5.58 0.39
N ASP A 36 2.79 -6.15 1.13
CA ASP A 36 2.83 -7.57 1.50
C ASP A 36 2.31 -8.48 0.37
N ARG A 37 1.59 -7.90 -0.60
CA ARG A 37 1.11 -8.64 -1.77
C ARG A 37 1.97 -8.31 -3.00
N ARG A 38 2.88 -9.23 -3.34
CA ARG A 38 3.59 -9.20 -4.65
C ARG A 38 2.58 -8.99 -5.77
N ARG A 39 2.79 -7.98 -6.59
CA ARG A 39 1.94 -7.73 -7.76
C ARG A 39 2.23 -8.79 -8.80
N GLY A 40 1.20 -9.26 -9.48
CA GLY A 40 1.37 -10.17 -10.61
C GLY A 40 2.09 -9.50 -11.79
N PRO A 41 2.65 -10.29 -12.71
CA PRO A 41 3.15 -9.76 -13.97
C PRO A 41 1.99 -9.22 -14.83
N ILE A 42 2.25 -8.16 -15.61
CA ILE A 42 1.37 -7.74 -16.70
C ILE A 42 1.92 -8.37 -17.97
N VAL A 43 1.06 -9.11 -18.68
CA VAL A 43 1.42 -9.87 -19.88
C VAL A 43 0.51 -9.44 -21.01
N THR A 44 1.09 -9.18 -22.18
CA THR A 44 0.34 -8.86 -23.40
C THR A 44 -0.32 -10.11 -23.99
N ALA A 45 -1.21 -9.92 -24.98
CA ALA A 45 -1.92 -11.04 -25.62
C ALA A 45 -0.99 -12.01 -26.36
N ASP A 46 0.17 -11.54 -26.82
CA ASP A 46 1.24 -12.31 -27.47
C ASP A 46 2.27 -12.89 -26.49
N GLY A 47 2.07 -12.71 -25.17
CA GLY A 47 2.86 -13.36 -24.14
C GLY A 47 4.08 -12.57 -23.65
N VAL A 48 4.23 -11.31 -24.04
CA VAL A 48 5.34 -10.44 -23.60
C VAL A 48 5.06 -9.92 -22.20
N VAL A 49 6.03 -10.09 -21.28
CA VAL A 49 5.97 -9.54 -19.92
C VAL A 49 6.40 -8.08 -19.96
N VAL A 50 5.44 -7.17 -19.77
CA VAL A 50 5.70 -5.73 -19.86
C VAL A 50 5.93 -5.08 -18.50
N ALA A 51 5.56 -5.77 -17.42
CA ALA A 51 5.86 -5.33 -16.07
C ALA A 51 5.83 -6.49 -15.07
N GLU A 52 6.82 -6.57 -14.19
CA GLU A 52 6.93 -7.60 -13.16
C GLU A 52 7.61 -7.08 -11.88
N ASP A 53 7.44 -7.80 -10.77
CA ASP A 53 8.09 -7.45 -9.50
C ASP A 53 9.36 -8.30 -9.32
N VAL A 54 10.53 -7.67 -9.40
CA VAL A 54 11.83 -8.28 -9.09
C VAL A 54 12.29 -7.73 -7.75
N ASP A 55 12.48 -8.60 -6.75
CA ASP A 55 12.90 -8.20 -5.40
C ASP A 55 12.07 -7.06 -4.79
N ARG A 56 10.74 -7.12 -4.96
CA ARG A 56 9.76 -6.10 -4.52
C ARG A 56 9.87 -4.75 -5.25
N THR A 57 10.70 -4.66 -6.28
CA THR A 57 10.81 -3.49 -7.16
C THR A 57 10.07 -3.77 -8.45
N ARG A 58 9.22 -2.82 -8.90
CA ARG A 58 8.56 -2.93 -10.19
C ARG A 58 9.56 -2.67 -11.31
N VAL A 59 9.69 -3.63 -12.23
CA VAL A 59 10.56 -3.56 -13.41
C VAL A 59 9.69 -3.54 -14.67
N TYR A 60 10.13 -2.79 -15.68
CA TYR A 60 9.50 -2.67 -16.99
C TYR A 60 10.50 -3.11 -18.07
N PRO A 61 10.57 -4.42 -18.38
CA PRO A 61 11.62 -4.98 -19.23
C PRO A 61 11.69 -4.34 -20.62
N GLU A 62 10.52 -4.02 -21.18
CA GLU A 62 10.36 -3.44 -22.51
C GLU A 62 10.47 -1.90 -22.54
N GLY A 63 10.72 -1.26 -21.39
CA GLY A 63 10.92 0.20 -21.30
C GLY A 63 9.75 1.02 -21.88
N GLU A 64 10.07 1.99 -22.73
CA GLU A 64 9.10 2.99 -23.21
C GLU A 64 8.02 2.43 -24.13
N THR A 65 8.26 1.28 -24.78
CA THR A 65 7.37 0.70 -25.80
C THR A 65 5.96 0.44 -25.25
N TYR A 66 5.83 0.10 -23.97
CA TYR A 66 4.56 -0.25 -23.34
C TYR A 66 4.12 0.69 -22.21
N PHE A 67 4.76 1.86 -22.04
CA PHE A 67 4.37 2.81 -20.97
C PHE A 67 2.89 3.19 -21.01
N HIS A 68 2.33 3.38 -22.21
CA HIS A 68 0.91 3.68 -22.39
C HIS A 68 -0.03 2.55 -21.88
N ALA A 69 0.45 1.31 -21.78
CA ALA A 69 -0.34 0.15 -21.37
C ALA A 69 -0.19 -0.17 -19.87
N VAL A 70 0.96 0.16 -19.25
CA VAL A 70 1.24 -0.16 -17.83
C VAL A 70 0.99 1.01 -16.87
N GLY A 71 0.96 2.25 -17.38
CA GLY A 71 0.69 3.48 -16.60
C GLY A 71 1.94 4.23 -16.19
#